data_AF-A0A1X6N2G7-F1
#
_entry.id   AF-A0A1X6N2G7-F1
#
_cell.length_a   1.000
_cell.length_b   1.000
_cell.length_c   1.000
_cell.angle_alpha   90.00
_cell.angle_beta   90.00
_cell.angle_gamma   90.00
#
_symmetry.space_group_name_H-M   'P 1'
#
loop_
_entity.id
_entity.type
_entity.pdbx_description
1 polymer ?
#
loop_
_entity_poly.entity_id
_entity_poly.type
_entity_poly.pdbx_seq_one_letter_code
_entity_poly.pdbx_strand_id
1 'polypeptide(L)'
;MPRERSSSRPVKRVKPESRSRSRSPSIVEVSPPHKKPRVSPEAEEQDTDEEHCSICLQPIADRTVVPTCSHEFCFECLLIWTEQSRRCPLCSQGIGDYLIHHIRSKYDYQKHYLPPLRASPRSLGLVLDAQRDARRRAQTRREREWGRRRRQEQEQADELEKAIETRRWVYHHHLYAKHVASNRYTRYRPFPTPAQFSASPDLVSRATVFLRRELRVWSGLDVESSLLSSRALGRFV
;
A
#
# COMPACT_ATOMS: atom_id res chain seq x y z
N MET A 1 32.20 52.32 -6.77
CA MET A 1 30.98 53.06 -7.18
C MET A 1 30.76 52.76 -8.65
N PRO A 2 29.57 52.40 -9.20
CA PRO A 2 28.26 51.92 -8.69
C PRO A 2 28.04 50.40 -9.03
N ARG A 3 27.23 49.57 -8.33
CA ARG A 3 25.75 49.34 -8.40
C ARG A 3 25.26 48.84 -9.78
N GLU A 4 24.39 47.85 -10.02
CA GLU A 4 23.46 46.95 -9.29
C GLU A 4 23.12 45.79 -10.28
N ARG A 5 23.09 44.51 -9.86
CA ARG A 5 21.93 43.74 -9.37
C ARG A 5 21.01 43.21 -10.50
N SER A 6 21.20 41.93 -10.79
CA SER A 6 20.32 41.07 -11.57
C SER A 6 18.94 40.93 -10.91
N SER A 7 17.90 41.09 -11.73
CA SER A 7 16.49 40.97 -11.38
C SER A 7 16.04 39.51 -11.45
N SER A 8 15.90 38.86 -10.30
CA SER A 8 15.30 37.53 -10.17
C SER A 8 13.94 37.63 -9.49
N ARG A 9 12.91 37.12 -10.19
CA ARG A 9 11.48 37.10 -9.81
C ARG A 9 11.22 36.35 -8.48
N PRO A 10 10.21 36.75 -7.68
CA PRO A 10 9.83 36.00 -6.48
C PRO A 10 8.88 34.85 -6.84
N VAL A 11 9.23 33.64 -6.40
CA VAL A 11 8.40 32.43 -6.52
C VAL A 11 7.38 32.42 -5.38
N LYS A 12 6.09 32.39 -5.72
CA LYS A 12 4.97 32.33 -4.77
C LYS A 12 4.92 30.94 -4.12
N ARG A 13 5.00 30.94 -2.79
CA ARG A 13 4.84 29.79 -1.88
C ARG A 13 3.38 29.33 -1.87
N VAL A 14 3.11 28.10 -2.31
CA VAL A 14 1.79 27.45 -2.22
C VAL A 14 1.74 26.56 -0.98
N LYS A 15 0.66 26.72 -0.20
CA LYS A 15 0.33 25.95 1.01
C LYS A 15 -0.76 24.93 0.66
N PRO A 16 -0.62 23.63 1.00
CA PRO A 16 -1.71 22.68 0.80
C PRO A 16 -2.63 22.66 2.03
N GLU A 17 -3.92 22.92 1.82
CA GLU A 17 -4.98 22.65 2.79
C GLU A 17 -5.73 21.38 2.44
N SER A 18 -6.00 20.60 3.47
CA SER A 18 -6.75 19.36 3.50
C SER A 18 -8.25 19.63 3.50
N ARG A 19 -9.03 18.91 2.69
CA ARG A 19 -10.46 18.74 2.93
C ARG A 19 -11.06 17.54 2.20
N SER A 20 -11.19 16.46 2.94
CA SER A 20 -12.12 15.37 2.72
C SER A 20 -13.55 15.88 2.85
N ARG A 21 -14.47 15.47 1.97
CA ARG A 21 -15.90 15.29 2.29
C ARG A 21 -16.65 14.61 1.15
N SER A 22 -17.00 13.36 1.40
CA SER A 22 -18.03 12.55 0.76
C SER A 22 -19.42 13.15 1.00
N ARG A 23 -20.27 13.23 -0.04
CA ARG A 23 -21.73 13.26 0.14
C ARG A 23 -22.47 12.99 -1.18
N SER A 24 -23.06 11.81 -1.27
CA SER A 24 -24.28 11.54 -2.03
C SER A 24 -25.23 10.87 -1.04
N PRO A 25 -26.50 11.29 -0.95
CA PRO A 25 -27.54 10.38 -1.41
C PRO A 25 -28.81 11.10 -1.90
N SER A 26 -29.59 10.45 -2.78
CA SER A 26 -31.05 10.24 -2.65
C SER A 26 -31.63 9.73 -3.98
N ILE A 27 -32.04 8.45 -4.02
CA ILE A 27 -33.02 7.96 -4.98
C ILE A 27 -34.23 7.55 -4.14
N VAL A 28 -35.38 8.11 -4.51
CA VAL A 28 -36.66 7.94 -3.85
C VAL A 28 -37.37 6.76 -4.48
N GLU A 29 -37.77 5.86 -3.60
CA GLU A 29 -38.65 4.72 -3.76
C GLU A 29 -40.09 5.19 -3.97
N VAL A 30 -40.77 4.72 -5.02
CA VAL A 30 -42.24 4.66 -5.06
C VAL A 30 -42.70 3.44 -5.88
N SER A 31 -43.45 2.55 -5.23
CA SER A 31 -44.40 1.61 -5.84
C SER A 31 -45.78 1.86 -5.17
N PRO A 32 -46.87 1.15 -5.52
CA PRO A 32 -47.90 1.53 -6.48
C PRO A 32 -49.31 1.65 -5.82
N PRO A 33 -50.39 1.89 -6.59
CA PRO A 33 -51.69 1.37 -6.16
C PRO A 33 -52.52 0.67 -7.26
N HIS A 34 -53.07 -0.48 -6.87
CA HIS A 34 -54.10 -1.28 -7.54
C HIS A 34 -55.48 -0.60 -7.57
N LYS A 35 -56.31 -0.94 -8.58
CA LYS A 35 -57.78 -1.05 -8.46
C LYS A 35 -58.34 -2.15 -9.39
N LYS A 36 -59.06 -3.14 -8.81
CA LYS A 36 -59.99 -4.11 -9.45
C LYS A 36 -61.43 -3.52 -9.41
N PRO A 37 -62.57 -4.21 -9.71
CA PRO A 37 -62.84 -5.50 -10.40
C PRO A 37 -64.09 -5.48 -11.36
N ARG A 38 -64.35 -6.56 -12.13
CA ARG A 38 -65.74 -7.01 -12.43
C ARG A 38 -65.86 -8.51 -12.82
N VAL A 39 -66.70 -9.19 -12.05
CA VAL A 39 -67.21 -10.60 -11.97
C VAL A 39 -67.86 -11.08 -13.29
N SER A 40 -67.88 -12.34 -13.76
CA SER A 40 -68.43 -13.63 -13.22
C SER A 40 -68.26 -14.76 -14.29
N PRO A 41 -68.70 -16.03 -14.10
CA PRO A 41 -68.22 -17.09 -13.19
C PRO A 41 -67.88 -18.41 -13.96
N GLU A 42 -67.49 -19.47 -13.20
CA GLU A 42 -67.50 -20.90 -13.61
C GLU A 42 -66.43 -21.43 -14.59
N ALA A 43 -65.27 -21.80 -14.04
CA ALA A 43 -64.65 -23.12 -14.24
C ALA A 43 -63.58 -23.29 -13.16
N GLU A 44 -63.69 -24.36 -12.37
CA GLU A 44 -62.63 -24.80 -11.46
C GLU A 44 -61.50 -25.40 -12.29
N GLU A 45 -60.65 -24.54 -12.85
CA GLU A 45 -59.32 -24.96 -13.26
C GLU A 45 -58.38 -24.61 -12.10
N GLN A 46 -57.79 -25.64 -11.51
CA GLN A 46 -56.60 -25.47 -10.71
C GLN A 46 -55.55 -24.88 -11.65
N ASP A 47 -55.46 -23.56 -11.68
CA ASP A 47 -54.37 -22.82 -12.28
C ASP A 47 -53.14 -23.07 -11.42
N THR A 48 -52.61 -24.30 -11.50
CA THR A 48 -51.22 -24.52 -11.22
C THR A 48 -50.51 -23.74 -12.31
N ASP A 49 -50.04 -22.53 -11.99
CA ASP A 49 -49.05 -21.81 -12.78
C ASP A 49 -47.89 -22.78 -13.07
N GLU A 50 -47.98 -23.54 -14.16
CA GLU A 50 -46.95 -24.49 -14.53
C GLU A 50 -45.72 -23.65 -14.85
N GLU A 51 -44.71 -23.71 -14.00
CA GLU A 51 -43.45 -23.02 -14.23
C GLU A 51 -42.81 -23.65 -15.49
N HIS A 52 -42.78 -22.88 -16.58
CA HIS A 52 -42.20 -23.31 -17.86
C HIS A 52 -40.71 -22.98 -17.90
N CYS A 53 -39.90 -23.89 -18.42
CA CYS A 53 -38.47 -23.68 -18.60
C CYS A 53 -38.23 -22.70 -19.75
N SER A 54 -37.53 -21.58 -19.52
CA SER A 54 -37.29 -20.59 -20.56
C SER A 54 -36.26 -21.02 -21.62
N ILE A 55 -35.62 -22.18 -21.47
CA ILE A 55 -34.66 -22.73 -22.44
C ILE A 55 -35.37 -23.64 -23.45
N CYS A 56 -36.20 -24.58 -22.98
CA CYS A 56 -36.93 -25.52 -23.85
C CYS A 56 -38.40 -25.17 -24.07
N LEU A 57 -38.94 -24.18 -23.36
CA LEU A 57 -40.34 -23.74 -23.43
C LEU A 57 -41.36 -24.84 -23.08
N GLN A 58 -40.95 -25.83 -22.31
CA GLN A 58 -41.78 -26.93 -21.81
C GLN A 58 -41.94 -26.83 -20.29
N PRO A 59 -42.94 -27.50 -19.68
CA PRO A 59 -43.02 -27.60 -18.22
C PRO A 59 -41.69 -28.11 -17.64
N ILE A 60 -41.24 -27.52 -16.53
CA ILE A 60 -39.93 -27.83 -15.95
C ILE A 60 -39.85 -29.30 -15.53
N ALA A 61 -38.99 -30.06 -16.21
CA ALA A 61 -38.59 -31.40 -15.82
C ALA A 61 -37.29 -31.33 -15.00
N ASP A 62 -37.34 -31.82 -13.76
CA ASP A 62 -36.26 -31.73 -12.76
C ASP A 62 -35.81 -30.27 -12.49
N ARG A 63 -36.51 -29.61 -11.55
CA ARG A 63 -36.36 -28.19 -11.24
C ARG A 63 -34.96 -27.89 -10.70
N THR A 64 -34.28 -26.97 -11.38
CA THR A 64 -32.93 -26.52 -11.00
C THR A 64 -32.85 -25.05 -10.77
N VAL A 65 -32.11 -24.68 -9.73
CA VAL A 65 -31.99 -23.30 -9.26
C VAL A 65 -30.54 -22.87 -9.31
N VAL A 66 -30.29 -21.72 -9.94
CA VAL A 66 -28.96 -21.09 -9.94
C VAL A 66 -28.72 -20.42 -8.58
N PRO A 67 -27.68 -20.79 -7.82
CA PRO A 67 -27.50 -20.30 -6.44
C PRO A 67 -27.23 -18.79 -6.34
N THR A 68 -26.76 -18.15 -7.41
CA THR A 68 -26.40 -16.71 -7.40
C THR A 68 -27.55 -15.78 -7.74
N CYS A 69 -28.57 -16.27 -8.47
CA CYS A 69 -29.65 -15.44 -8.99
C CYS A 69 -31.04 -16.09 -8.90
N SER A 70 -31.15 -17.27 -8.30
CA SER A 70 -32.39 -18.02 -8.04
C SER A 70 -33.32 -18.21 -9.24
N HIS A 71 -32.78 -18.17 -10.46
CA HIS A 71 -33.54 -18.45 -11.68
C HIS A 71 -33.62 -19.95 -11.93
N GLU A 72 -34.71 -20.37 -12.56
CA GLU A 72 -35.13 -21.77 -12.61
C GLU A 72 -35.26 -22.33 -14.01
N PHE A 73 -34.78 -23.56 -14.19
CA PHE A 73 -34.73 -24.25 -15.48
C PHE A 73 -34.80 -25.77 -15.28
N CYS A 74 -35.03 -26.52 -16.38
CA CYS A 74 -34.77 -27.96 -16.38
C CYS A 74 -33.27 -28.23 -16.17
N PHE A 75 -32.95 -29.27 -15.40
CA PHE A 75 -31.56 -29.63 -15.10
C PHE A 75 -30.73 -29.83 -16.36
N GLU A 76 -31.24 -30.63 -17.28
CA GLU A 76 -30.54 -30.99 -18.51
C GLU A 76 -30.32 -29.76 -19.41
N CYS A 77 -31.32 -28.88 -19.53
CA CYS A 77 -31.22 -27.65 -20.30
C CYS A 77 -30.13 -26.72 -19.74
N LEU A 78 -30.10 -26.53 -18.42
CA LEU A 78 -29.11 -25.68 -17.79
C LEU A 78 -27.72 -26.31 -17.83
N LEU A 79 -27.62 -27.64 -17.72
CA LEU A 79 -26.36 -28.37 -17.81
C LEU A 79 -25.69 -28.15 -19.18
N ILE A 80 -26.42 -28.37 -20.28
CA ILE A 80 -25.94 -28.11 -21.65
C ILE A 80 -25.50 -26.65 -21.81
N TRP A 81 -26.29 -25.71 -21.27
CA TRP A 81 -25.93 -24.30 -21.31
C TRP A 81 -24.60 -24.01 -20.59
N THR A 82 -24.37 -24.64 -19.44
CA THR A 82 -23.15 -24.43 -18.63
C THR A 82 -21.86 -24.98 -19.26
N GLU A 83 -21.98 -25.84 -20.28
CA GLU A 83 -20.86 -26.28 -21.11
C GLU A 83 -20.35 -25.15 -22.01
N GLN A 84 -21.25 -24.27 -22.46
CA GLN A 84 -20.93 -23.16 -23.35
C GLN A 84 -20.68 -21.86 -22.58
N SER A 85 -21.47 -21.57 -21.54
CA SER A 85 -21.44 -20.31 -20.81
C SER A 85 -21.70 -20.50 -19.32
N ARG A 86 -20.86 -19.89 -18.47
CA ARG A 86 -21.08 -19.84 -17.01
C ARG A 86 -21.91 -18.65 -16.54
N ARG A 87 -22.76 -18.13 -17.41
CA ARG A 87 -23.68 -17.03 -17.11
C ARG A 87 -25.11 -17.50 -17.21
N CYS A 88 -25.97 -17.06 -16.31
CA CYS A 88 -27.39 -17.39 -16.32
C CYS A 88 -28.06 -16.89 -17.62
N PRO A 89 -28.89 -17.71 -18.30
CA PRO A 89 -29.60 -17.31 -19.53
C PRO A 89 -30.50 -16.08 -19.36
N LEU A 90 -31.07 -15.87 -18.17
CA LEU A 90 -32.04 -14.80 -17.93
C LEU A 90 -31.40 -13.47 -17.53
N CYS A 91 -30.39 -13.50 -16.66
CA CYS A 91 -29.81 -12.27 -16.07
C CYS A 91 -28.32 -12.08 -16.37
N SER A 92 -27.69 -12.98 -17.11
CA SER A 92 -26.24 -12.96 -17.40
C SER A 92 -25.31 -13.00 -16.18
N GLN A 93 -25.83 -13.23 -14.97
CA GLN A 93 -25.05 -13.35 -13.75
C GLN A 93 -24.27 -14.66 -13.72
N GLY A 94 -23.07 -14.67 -13.12
CA GLY A 94 -22.25 -15.88 -13.03
C GLY A 94 -22.94 -16.99 -12.23
N ILE A 95 -23.01 -18.21 -12.78
CA ILE A 95 -23.71 -19.36 -12.18
C ILE A 95 -22.98 -19.88 -10.92
N GLY A 96 -21.65 -19.74 -10.87
CA GLY A 96 -20.79 -20.25 -9.79
C GLY A 96 -20.26 -21.66 -10.07
N ASP A 97 -19.89 -22.36 -8.99
CA ASP A 97 -19.21 -23.66 -9.05
C ASP A 97 -20.19 -24.86 -9.05
N TYR A 98 -21.44 -24.66 -8.68
CA TYR A 98 -22.43 -25.75 -8.59
C TYR A 98 -23.85 -25.28 -8.89
N LEU A 99 -24.68 -26.23 -9.32
CA LEU A 99 -26.12 -26.12 -9.52
C LEU A 99 -26.86 -26.88 -8.41
N ILE A 100 -28.07 -26.45 -8.06
CA ILE A 100 -28.95 -27.16 -7.13
C ILE A 100 -30.11 -27.74 -7.94
N HIS A 101 -30.41 -29.03 -7.78
CA HIS A 101 -31.48 -29.76 -8.49
C HIS A 101 -32.12 -30.83 -7.60
N HIS A 102 -33.16 -31.51 -8.11
CA HIS A 102 -33.90 -32.56 -7.40
C HIS A 102 -34.36 -32.10 -5.99
N ILE A 103 -35.10 -31.00 -5.96
CA ILE A 103 -35.54 -30.33 -4.72
C ILE A 103 -36.85 -30.97 -4.23
N ARG A 104 -36.78 -31.75 -3.15
CA ARG A 104 -37.98 -32.37 -2.52
C ARG A 104 -38.39 -31.66 -1.23
N SER A 105 -37.45 -31.06 -0.52
CA SER A 105 -37.72 -30.28 0.69
C SER A 105 -36.64 -29.22 0.91
N LYS A 106 -36.83 -28.37 1.92
CA LYS A 106 -35.87 -27.33 2.31
C LYS A 106 -34.46 -27.87 2.60
N TYR A 107 -34.34 -29.15 2.96
CA TYR A 107 -33.07 -29.80 3.30
C TYR A 107 -32.75 -31.02 2.43
N ASP A 108 -33.62 -31.35 1.48
CA ASP A 108 -33.45 -32.50 0.57
C ASP A 108 -33.35 -31.97 -0.86
N TYR A 109 -32.12 -31.68 -1.26
CA TYR A 109 -31.73 -31.24 -2.60
C TYR A 109 -30.33 -31.76 -2.92
N GLN A 110 -30.04 -31.92 -4.21
CA GLN A 110 -28.73 -32.39 -4.67
C GLN A 110 -27.94 -31.24 -5.32
N LYS A 111 -26.62 -31.23 -5.08
CA LYS A 111 -25.71 -30.26 -5.71
C LYS A 111 -24.93 -30.92 -6.83
N HIS A 112 -24.95 -30.32 -8.02
CA HIS A 112 -24.10 -30.71 -9.14
C HIS A 112 -22.97 -29.72 -9.34
N TYR A 113 -21.75 -30.16 -9.08
CA TYR A 113 -20.56 -29.34 -9.27
C TYR A 113 -20.18 -29.29 -10.74
N LEU A 114 -20.04 -28.08 -11.25
CA LEU A 114 -19.64 -27.85 -12.62
C LEU A 114 -18.10 -27.91 -12.70
N PRO A 115 -17.52 -28.60 -13.70
CA PRO A 115 -16.08 -28.65 -13.87
C PRO A 115 -15.52 -27.23 -14.07
N PRO A 116 -14.28 -26.91 -13.67
CA PRO A 116 -13.69 -25.63 -14.03
C PRO A 116 -13.74 -25.46 -15.55
N LEU A 117 -14.27 -24.33 -16.03
CA LEU A 117 -14.15 -23.98 -17.45
C LEU A 117 -12.66 -24.07 -17.77
N ARG A 118 -12.30 -24.89 -18.78
CA ARG A 118 -10.90 -25.09 -19.14
C ARG A 118 -10.32 -23.71 -19.44
N ALA A 119 -9.55 -23.17 -18.50
CA ALA A 119 -8.80 -21.96 -18.73
C ALA A 119 -7.93 -22.26 -19.93
N SER A 120 -8.20 -21.57 -21.06
CA SER A 120 -7.43 -21.78 -22.28
C SER A 120 -5.95 -21.75 -21.90
N PRO A 121 -5.12 -22.70 -22.36
CA PRO A 121 -3.68 -22.70 -22.09
C PRO A 121 -3.04 -21.31 -22.34
N ARG A 122 -3.62 -20.55 -23.26
CA ARG A 122 -3.26 -19.17 -23.60
C ARG A 122 -3.50 -18.16 -22.47
N SER A 123 -4.57 -18.31 -21.69
CA SER A 123 -4.89 -17.44 -20.54
C SER A 123 -3.94 -17.67 -19.36
N LEU A 124 -3.58 -18.93 -19.09
CA LEU A 124 -2.60 -19.28 -18.06
C LEU A 124 -1.20 -18.77 -18.42
N GLY A 125 -0.80 -18.87 -19.68
CA GLY A 125 0.46 -18.31 -20.18
C GLY A 125 0.58 -16.81 -19.92
N LEU A 126 -0.44 -16.02 -20.28
CA LEU A 126 -0.45 -14.57 -20.06
C LEU A 126 -0.35 -14.18 -18.58
N VAL A 127 -1.00 -14.92 -17.68
CA VAL A 127 -0.92 -14.66 -16.23
C VAL A 127 0.47 -14.98 -15.69
N LEU A 128 1.07 -16.10 -16.10
CA LEU A 128 2.42 -16.49 -15.67
C LEU A 128 3.49 -15.50 -16.18
N ASP A 129 3.38 -15.03 -17.40
CA ASP A 129 4.31 -14.04 -17.96
C ASP A 129 4.17 -12.68 -17.28
N ALA A 130 2.94 -12.22 -17.00
CA ALA A 130 2.71 -11.02 -16.20
C ALA A 130 3.30 -11.12 -14.79
N GLN A 131 3.20 -12.29 -14.14
CA GLN A 131 3.81 -12.54 -12.84
C GLN A 131 5.34 -12.52 -12.89
N ARG A 132 5.96 -13.10 -13.93
CA ARG A 132 7.42 -13.05 -14.13
C ARG A 132 7.91 -11.63 -14.35
N ASP A 133 7.21 -10.85 -15.17
CA ASP A 133 7.53 -9.45 -15.42
C ASP A 133 7.41 -8.59 -14.16
N ALA A 134 6.37 -8.81 -13.36
CA ALA A 134 6.19 -8.11 -12.08
C ALA A 134 7.35 -8.41 -11.12
N ARG A 135 7.75 -9.69 -11.00
CA ARG A 135 8.91 -10.09 -10.17
C ARG A 135 10.21 -9.45 -10.65
N ARG A 136 10.46 -9.43 -11.96
CA ARG A 136 11.66 -8.81 -12.55
C ARG A 136 11.71 -7.30 -12.31
N ARG A 137 10.57 -6.61 -12.42
CA ARG A 137 10.48 -5.17 -12.11
C ARG A 137 10.69 -4.89 -10.62
N ALA A 138 10.13 -5.72 -9.73
CA ALA A 138 10.34 -5.59 -8.29
C ALA A 138 11.82 -5.76 -7.91
N GLN A 139 12.51 -6.73 -8.51
CA GLN A 139 13.94 -6.97 -8.27
C GLN A 139 14.79 -5.78 -8.71
N THR A 140 14.59 -5.28 -9.93
CA THR A 140 15.34 -4.13 -10.45
C THR A 140 15.10 -2.85 -9.64
N ARG A 141 13.87 -2.62 -9.14
CA ARG A 141 13.57 -1.51 -8.23
C ARG A 141 14.36 -1.63 -6.92
N ARG A 142 14.38 -2.81 -6.31
CA ARG A 142 15.12 -3.07 -5.06
C ARG A 142 16.63 -2.84 -5.23
N GLU A 143 17.24 -3.34 -6.31
CA GLU A 143 18.66 -3.13 -6.59
C GLU A 143 19.02 -1.65 -6.74
N ARG A 144 18.18 -0.87 -7.44
CA ARG A 144 18.38 0.57 -7.61
C ARG A 144 18.28 1.34 -6.30
N GLU A 145 17.31 0.99 -5.45
CA GLU A 145 17.13 1.61 -4.14
C GLU A 145 18.31 1.33 -3.19
N TRP A 146 18.80 0.09 -3.17
CA TRP A 146 19.99 -0.29 -2.41
C TRP A 146 21.25 0.41 -2.92
N GLY A 147 21.44 0.49 -4.24
CA GLY A 147 22.57 1.21 -4.84
C GLY A 147 22.57 2.71 -4.50
N ARG A 148 21.41 3.36 -4.49
CA ARG A 148 21.28 4.77 -4.09
C ARG A 148 21.63 4.99 -2.62
N ARG A 149 21.10 4.17 -1.72
CA ARG A 149 21.38 4.27 -0.28
C ARG A 149 22.88 4.11 0.00
N ARG A 150 23.51 3.08 -0.57
CA ARG A 150 24.94 2.82 -0.38
C ARG A 150 25.81 3.99 -0.85
N ARG A 151 25.47 4.62 -1.98
CA ARG A 151 26.15 5.81 -2.47
C ARG A 151 26.01 6.98 -1.49
N GLN A 152 24.81 7.23 -0.97
CA GLN A 152 24.59 8.30 0.01
C GLN A 152 25.34 8.07 1.33
N GLU A 153 25.43 6.82 1.79
CA GLU A 153 26.22 6.46 2.98
C GLU A 153 27.72 6.69 2.75
N GLN A 154 28.23 6.37 1.56
CA GLN A 154 29.61 6.67 1.18
C GLN A 154 29.87 8.17 1.11
N GLU A 155 29.01 8.93 0.44
CA GLU A 155 29.12 10.40 0.35
C GLU A 155 29.09 11.05 1.75
N GLN A 156 28.24 10.58 2.66
CA GLN A 156 28.21 11.05 4.06
C GLN A 156 29.49 10.69 4.82
N ALA A 157 30.05 9.51 4.59
CA ALA A 157 31.30 9.10 5.22
C ALA A 157 32.47 9.96 4.72
N ASP A 158 32.55 10.20 3.40
CA ASP A 158 33.58 11.05 2.78
C ASP A 158 33.45 12.51 3.25
N GLU A 159 32.23 13.03 3.37
CA GLU A 159 31.99 14.38 3.90
C GLU A 159 32.37 14.50 5.37
N LEU A 160 32.04 13.48 6.19
CA LEU A 160 32.44 13.42 7.59
C LEU A 160 33.97 13.38 7.73
N GLU A 161 34.65 12.59 6.90
CA GLU A 161 36.10 12.49 6.89
C GLU A 161 36.75 13.83 6.53
N LYS A 162 36.30 14.49 5.46
CA LYS A 162 36.75 15.84 5.10
C LYS A 162 36.50 16.87 6.20
N ALA A 163 35.37 16.78 6.89
CA ALA A 163 35.06 17.67 8.01
C ALA A 163 36.02 17.43 9.21
N ILE A 164 36.34 16.18 9.51
CA ILE A 164 37.32 15.81 10.54
C ILE A 164 38.72 16.33 10.15
N GLU A 165 39.15 16.14 8.91
CA GLU A 165 40.42 16.66 8.40
C GLU A 165 40.52 18.18 8.51
N THR A 166 39.45 18.88 8.10
CA THR A 166 39.38 20.34 8.19
C THR A 166 39.49 20.81 9.65
N ARG A 167 38.79 20.14 10.58
CA ARG A 167 38.88 20.48 12.01
C ARG A 167 40.27 20.20 12.55
N ARG A 168 40.87 19.03 12.24
CA ARG A 168 42.26 18.71 12.61
C ARG A 168 43.22 19.79 12.13
N TRP A 169 43.05 20.26 10.89
CA TRP A 169 43.86 21.33 10.32
C TRP A 169 43.72 22.64 11.11
N VAL A 170 42.49 23.06 11.46
CA VAL A 170 42.23 24.25 12.28
C VAL A 170 42.95 24.19 13.63
N TYR A 171 42.84 23.06 14.35
CA TYR A 171 43.48 22.88 15.65
C TYR A 171 45.00 22.75 15.56
N HIS A 172 45.51 22.08 14.52
CA HIS A 172 46.95 21.96 14.27
C HIS A 172 47.61 23.31 14.02
N HIS A 173 46.93 24.21 13.32
CA HIS A 173 47.44 25.55 12.99
C HIS A 173 47.07 26.61 14.03
N HIS A 174 46.53 26.21 15.19
CA HIS A 174 46.12 27.12 16.27
C HIS A 174 45.23 28.30 15.78
N LEU A 175 44.33 28.04 14.84
CA LEU A 175 43.47 29.06 14.29
C LEU A 175 42.27 29.33 15.22
N TYR A 176 41.96 30.61 15.42
CA TYR A 176 40.87 31.05 16.28
C TYR A 176 39.74 31.70 15.48
N ALA A 177 38.50 31.54 15.95
CA ALA A 177 37.37 32.25 15.38
C ALA A 177 37.54 33.77 15.56
N LYS A 178 37.15 34.54 14.54
CA LYS A 178 37.06 36.01 14.64
C LYS A 178 36.01 36.35 15.71
N HIS A 179 36.45 37.06 16.75
CA HIS A 179 35.72 37.45 17.97
C HIS A 179 34.20 37.16 17.98
N VAL A 180 33.79 36.32 18.93
CA VAL A 180 32.37 36.04 19.22
C VAL A 180 31.93 36.89 20.41
N ALA A 181 31.03 37.84 20.17
CA ALA A 181 30.51 38.70 21.25
C ALA A 181 29.69 37.89 22.26
N SER A 182 29.83 38.22 23.55
CA SER A 182 29.06 37.68 24.66
C SER A 182 27.67 38.32 24.72
N ASN A 183 26.77 37.93 23.82
CA ASN A 183 25.38 38.39 23.84
C ASN A 183 24.45 37.28 24.38
N ARG A 184 23.29 37.66 24.92
CA ARG A 184 22.22 36.75 25.33
C ARG A 184 21.80 35.78 24.22
N TYR A 185 21.94 36.20 22.97
CA TYR A 185 21.67 35.37 21.79
C TYR A 185 22.75 34.32 21.52
N THR A 186 24.03 34.67 21.62
CA THR A 186 25.17 33.76 21.35
C THR A 186 25.50 32.87 22.54
N ARG A 187 25.11 33.28 23.77
CA ARG A 187 25.43 32.62 25.04
C ARG A 187 26.92 32.27 25.19
N TYR A 188 27.79 32.97 24.47
CA TYR A 188 29.22 32.71 24.46
C TYR A 188 29.80 33.12 25.81
N ARG A 189 30.47 32.17 26.47
CA ARG A 189 31.28 32.41 27.66
C ARG A 189 32.75 32.26 27.29
N PRO A 190 33.65 33.09 27.86
CA PRO A 190 35.08 32.91 27.66
C PRO A 190 35.50 31.51 28.12
N PHE A 191 36.51 30.95 27.46
CA PHE A 191 37.01 29.61 27.79
C PHE A 191 37.62 29.60 29.21
N PRO A 192 37.44 28.52 29.98
CA PRO A 192 37.97 28.41 31.33
C PRO A 192 39.50 28.41 31.31
N THR A 193 40.12 28.87 32.41
CA THR A 193 41.57 28.74 32.56
C THR A 193 41.98 27.26 32.65
N PRO A 194 43.23 26.89 32.31
CA PRO A 194 43.67 25.49 32.37
C PRO A 194 43.42 24.80 33.72
N ALA A 195 43.58 25.53 34.82
CA ALA A 195 43.32 25.04 36.18
C ALA A 195 41.82 24.83 36.46
N GLN A 196 40.96 25.72 35.95
CA GLN A 196 39.50 25.56 36.08
C GLN A 196 38.99 24.39 35.23
N PHE A 197 39.60 24.16 34.08
CA PHE A 197 39.27 23.03 33.22
C PHE A 197 39.63 21.70 33.89
N SER A 198 40.86 21.55 34.40
CA SER A 198 41.31 20.32 35.04
C SER A 198 40.56 19.99 36.34
N ALA A 199 40.11 21.01 37.07
CA ALA A 199 39.29 20.83 38.27
C ALA A 199 37.87 20.30 37.98
N SER A 200 37.38 20.42 36.74
CA SER A 200 36.00 20.09 36.37
C SER A 200 35.90 18.77 35.58
N PRO A 201 35.40 17.68 36.18
CA PRO A 201 35.28 16.40 35.48
C PRO A 201 34.27 16.44 34.33
N ASP A 202 33.25 17.30 34.39
CA ASP A 202 32.27 17.50 33.30
C ASP A 202 32.89 18.08 32.03
N LEU A 203 33.77 19.07 32.14
CA LEU A 203 34.42 19.65 30.96
C LEU A 203 35.42 18.66 30.35
N VAL A 204 36.11 17.89 31.18
CA VAL A 204 37.02 16.82 30.73
C VAL A 204 36.24 15.72 30.01
N SER A 205 35.09 15.28 30.52
CA SER A 205 34.27 14.25 29.87
C SER A 205 33.72 14.74 28.52
N ARG A 206 33.24 16.00 28.46
CA ARG A 206 32.74 16.59 27.22
C ARG A 206 33.84 16.81 26.19
N ALA A 207 35.01 17.27 26.64
CA ALA A 207 36.17 17.44 25.78
C ALA A 207 36.67 16.10 25.23
N THR A 208 36.78 15.07 26.06
CA THR A 208 37.20 13.73 25.61
C THR A 208 36.25 13.14 24.57
N VAL A 209 34.93 13.27 24.76
CA VAL A 209 33.93 12.85 23.74
C VAL A 209 34.11 13.61 22.44
N PHE A 210 34.31 14.94 22.52
CA PHE A 210 34.56 15.77 21.34
C PHE A 210 35.85 15.36 20.61
N LEU A 211 36.96 15.16 21.33
CA LEU A 211 38.24 14.76 20.76
C LEU A 211 38.14 13.41 20.02
N ARG A 212 37.44 12.43 20.61
CA ARG A 212 37.24 11.10 20.01
C ARG A 212 36.35 11.16 18.76
N ARG A 213 35.24 11.91 18.82
CA ARG A 213 34.27 11.98 17.73
C ARG A 213 34.70 12.88 16.57
N GLU A 214 35.23 14.06 16.89
CA GLU A 214 35.39 15.17 15.94
C GLU A 214 36.83 15.34 15.45
N LEU A 215 37.82 14.89 16.23
CA LEU A 215 39.24 14.99 15.88
C LEU A 215 39.94 13.63 15.72
N ARG A 216 39.35 12.53 16.21
CA ARG A 216 39.87 11.16 16.10
C ARG A 216 41.39 11.06 16.33
N VAL A 217 41.88 11.71 17.39
CA VAL A 217 43.33 11.91 17.60
C VAL A 217 44.01 10.62 18.08
N TRP A 218 43.25 9.66 18.62
CA TRP A 218 43.75 8.40 19.15
C TRP A 218 43.37 7.24 18.23
N SER A 219 44.26 6.93 17.29
CA SER A 219 44.07 5.88 16.29
C SER A 219 43.67 4.51 16.86
N GLY A 220 44.13 4.14 18.07
CA GLY A 220 43.81 2.85 18.71
C GLY A 220 42.50 2.79 19.52
N LEU A 221 42.01 3.91 20.06
CA LEU A 221 40.81 3.96 20.92
C LEU A 221 39.55 4.40 20.15
N ASP A 222 39.72 5.11 19.03
CA ASP A 222 38.61 5.69 18.26
C ASP A 222 37.95 4.68 17.29
N VAL A 223 38.65 3.59 16.92
CA VAL A 223 38.12 2.51 16.07
C VAL A 223 37.14 1.61 16.84
N GLU A 224 37.45 1.24 18.09
CA GLU A 224 36.58 0.40 18.92
C GLU A 224 35.26 1.08 19.28
N SER A 225 35.29 2.39 19.54
CA SER A 225 34.08 3.18 19.85
C SER A 225 33.14 3.33 18.64
N SER A 226 33.69 3.44 17.43
CA SER A 226 32.91 3.48 16.19
C SER A 226 32.22 2.14 15.89
N LEU A 227 32.88 1.01 16.21
CA LEU A 227 32.32 -0.34 16.09
C LEU A 227 31.29 -0.69 17.18
N LEU A 228 31.48 -0.16 18.40
CA LEU A 228 30.51 -0.31 19.49
C LEU A 228 29.24 0.51 19.26
N SER A 229 29.36 1.74 18.73
CA SER A 229 28.20 2.59 18.41
C SER A 229 27.36 2.04 17.25
N SER A 230 27.97 1.35 16.29
CA SER A 230 27.27 0.70 15.17
C SER A 230 26.60 -0.62 15.58
N ARG A 231 27.19 -1.37 16.54
CA ARG A 231 26.57 -2.57 17.13
C ARG A 231 25.39 -2.26 18.07
N ALA A 232 25.39 -1.11 18.74
CA ALA A 232 24.29 -0.71 19.64
C ALA A 232 22.98 -0.37 18.91
N LEU A 233 23.05 0.01 17.63
CA LEU A 233 21.86 0.31 16.80
C LEU A 233 21.27 -0.93 16.09
N GLY A 234 21.92 -2.10 16.21
CA GLY A 234 21.49 -3.35 15.58
C GLY A 234 20.85 -4.39 16.52
N ARG A 235 20.65 -4.06 17.80
CA ARG A 235 20.04 -4.95 18.80
C ARG A 235 18.71 -4.39 19.31
N PHE A 236 17.73 -4.33 18.43
CA PHE A 236 16.31 -4.33 18.77
C PHE A 236 15.59 -5.17 17.72
N VAL A 237 15.69 -6.50 17.85
CA VAL A 237 14.72 -7.50 17.40
C VAL A 237 14.64 -8.55 18.49
#